data_AF-A0A1G6VPG4-F1
#
_entry.id   AF-A0A1G6VPG4-F1
#
_cell.length_a   1.000
_cell.length_b   1.000
_cell.length_c   1.000
_cell.angle_alpha   90.00
_cell.angle_beta   90.00
_cell.angle_gamma   90.00
#
_symmetry.space_group_name_H-M   'P 1'
#
loop_
_entity.id
_entity.type
_entity.pdbx_description
1 polymer ?
#
loop_
_entity_poly.entity_id
_entity_poly.type
_entity_poly.pdbx_seq_one_letter_code
_entity_poly.pdbx_strand_id
1 'polypeptide(L)'
;MSYTTDDFRNETDLDFTDISSEKYREYTFPNGSVIRIDNPLLLHVREGSGSHRLFDSQGRSHRISPNFLKITWEVKEGEPHFVK
;
A
#
# COMPACT_ATOMS: atom_id res chain seq x y z
N MET A 1 16.97 -9.80 -0.18
CA MET A 1 15.94 -10.65 -0.82
C MET A 1 14.71 -9.77 -1.01
N SER A 2 14.01 -9.91 -2.13
CA SER A 2 12.75 -9.20 -2.40
C SER A 2 11.61 -10.18 -2.17
N TYR A 3 10.58 -9.75 -1.44
CA TYR A 3 9.33 -10.48 -1.26
C TYR A 3 8.42 -10.26 -2.47
N THR A 4 7.49 -11.18 -2.64
CA THR A 4 6.39 -11.15 -3.61
C THR A 4 5.04 -11.34 -2.90
N THR A 5 3.93 -11.27 -3.64
CA THR A 5 2.59 -11.51 -3.09
C THR A 5 2.42 -12.94 -2.57
N ASP A 6 3.08 -13.92 -3.18
CA ASP A 6 3.07 -15.33 -2.76
C ASP A 6 3.75 -15.56 -1.40
N ASP A 7 4.65 -14.67 -0.98
CA ASP A 7 5.32 -14.77 0.31
C ASP A 7 4.46 -14.23 1.47
N PHE A 8 3.34 -13.57 1.17
CA PHE A 8 2.49 -12.94 2.18
C PHE A 8 1.74 -13.97 3.02
N ARG A 9 1.94 -13.91 4.34
CA ARG A 9 1.25 -14.76 5.31
C ARG A 9 0.21 -13.96 6.07
N ASN A 10 -1.05 -14.13 5.69
CA ASN A 10 -2.19 -13.48 6.35
C ASN A 10 -2.84 -14.42 7.36
N GLU A 11 -2.65 -14.14 8.65
CA GLU A 11 -3.34 -14.86 9.74
C GLU A 11 -4.53 -14.06 10.30
N THR A 12 -5.00 -13.06 9.56
CA THR A 12 -6.19 -12.27 9.90
C THR A 12 -7.37 -12.61 8.99
N ASP A 13 -8.54 -12.07 9.31
CA ASP A 13 -9.76 -12.14 8.49
C ASP A 13 -9.85 -11.01 7.44
N LEU A 14 -8.78 -10.24 7.25
CA LEU A 14 -8.78 -9.10 6.35
C LEU A 14 -8.44 -9.50 4.91
N ASP A 15 -9.19 -8.95 3.97
CA ASP A 15 -8.89 -9.08 2.55
C ASP A 15 -7.86 -8.05 2.10
N PHE A 16 -6.86 -8.50 1.32
CA PHE A 16 -5.83 -7.67 0.74
C PHE A 16 -5.93 -7.68 -0.78
N THR A 17 -5.92 -6.49 -1.38
CA THR A 17 -5.87 -6.28 -2.83
C THR A 17 -4.42 -6.28 -3.30
N ASP A 18 -4.14 -6.97 -4.40
CA ASP A 18 -2.86 -6.90 -5.11
C ASP A 18 -2.70 -5.53 -5.77
N ILE A 19 -1.71 -4.79 -5.31
CA ILE A 19 -1.31 -3.47 -5.82
C ILE A 19 0.14 -3.50 -6.34
N SER A 20 0.68 -4.68 -6.65
CA SER A 20 2.06 -4.86 -7.08
C SER A 20 2.39 -4.20 -8.43
N SER A 21 1.38 -3.69 -9.15
CA SER A 21 1.55 -2.78 -10.29
C SER A 21 2.17 -1.43 -9.90
N GLU A 22 2.02 -1.02 -8.63
CA GLU A 22 2.54 0.25 -8.13
C GLU A 22 4.08 0.22 -8.03
N LYS A 23 4.71 1.25 -8.58
CA LYS A 23 6.12 1.56 -8.33
C LYS A 23 6.30 2.14 -6.95
N TYR A 24 5.38 3.01 -6.53
CA TYR A 24 5.35 3.57 -5.18
C TYR A 24 3.98 4.13 -4.83
N ARG A 25 3.75 4.30 -3.53
CA ARG A 25 2.61 5.02 -2.96
C ARG A 25 3.06 6.02 -1.90
N GLU A 26 2.48 7.20 -1.96
CA GLU A 26 2.75 8.32 -1.07
C GLU A 26 1.48 8.74 -0.32
N TYR A 27 1.67 9.08 0.94
CA TYR A 27 0.65 9.62 1.84
C TYR A 27 1.10 11.00 2.31
N THR A 28 0.35 12.04 1.95
CA THR A 28 0.62 13.41 2.39
C THR A 28 -0.23 13.74 3.61
N PHE A 29 0.39 14.19 4.71
CA PHE A 29 -0.30 14.53 5.96
C PHE A 29 -0.51 16.04 6.12
N PRO A 30 -1.40 16.47 7.04
CA PRO A 30 -1.73 17.89 7.24
C PRO A 30 -0.55 18.79 7.61
N ASN A 31 0.48 18.24 8.24
CA ASN A 31 1.72 18.95 8.58
C ASN A 31 2.72 19.04 7.41
N GLY A 32 2.34 18.59 6.20
CA GLY A 32 3.20 18.55 5.03
C GLY A 32 4.16 17.35 4.98
N SER A 33 4.20 16.49 6.01
CA SER A 33 5.01 15.28 5.96
C SER A 33 4.46 14.31 4.90
N VAL A 34 5.38 13.61 4.24
CA VAL A 34 5.06 12.60 3.22
C VAL A 34 5.68 11.28 3.64
N ILE A 35 4.87 10.23 3.69
CA ILE A 35 5.35 8.86 3.82
C ILE A 35 5.28 8.22 2.45
N ARG A 36 6.42 7.74 1.96
CA ARG A 36 6.55 7.01 0.70
C ARG A 36 6.85 5.54 0.97
N ILE A 37 6.12 4.67 0.30
CA ILE A 37 6.32 3.22 0.30
C ILE A 37 6.66 2.82 -1.14
N ASP A 38 7.88 2.39 -1.37
CA ASP A 38 8.33 1.90 -2.67
C ASP A 38 8.00 0.42 -2.84
N ASN A 39 7.60 0.04 -4.06
CA ASN A 39 7.22 -1.31 -4.45
C ASN A 39 6.27 -1.98 -3.44
N PRO A 40 5.10 -1.36 -3.16
CA PRO A 40 4.08 -2.01 -2.35
C PRO A 40 3.52 -3.22 -3.13
N LEU A 41 3.12 -4.27 -2.40
CA LEU A 41 2.63 -5.51 -2.98
C LEU A 41 1.14 -5.68 -2.73
N LEU A 42 0.72 -5.48 -1.48
CA LEU A 42 -0.65 -5.73 -1.04
C LEU A 42 -1.16 -4.55 -0.23
N LEU A 43 -2.46 -4.28 -0.37
CA LEU A 43 -3.17 -3.22 0.35
C LEU A 43 -4.48 -3.74 0.93
N HIS A 44 -4.69 -3.47 2.22
CA HIS A 44 -6.01 -3.53 2.82
C HIS A 44 -6.43 -2.12 3.24
N VAL A 45 -7.66 -1.73 2.88
CA VAL A 45 -8.29 -0.49 3.33
C VAL A 45 -9.39 -0.86 4.32
N ARG A 46 -9.25 -0.42 5.57
CA ARG A 46 -10.25 -0.69 6.60
C ARG A 46 -11.51 0.14 6.33
N GLU A 47 -12.62 -0.54 6.11
CA GLU A 47 -13.93 0.11 5.99
C GLU A 47 -14.27 0.93 7.25
N GLY A 48 -15.00 2.03 7.05
CA GLY A 48 -15.38 2.97 8.11
C GLY A 48 -14.26 3.95 8.50
N SER A 49 -13.07 3.47 8.85
CA SER A 49 -11.98 4.38 9.25
C SER A 49 -11.12 4.89 8.10
N GLY A 50 -11.05 4.17 6.97
CA GLY A 50 -10.18 4.52 5.84
C GLY A 50 -8.69 4.34 6.13
N SER A 51 -8.32 3.53 7.14
CA SER A 51 -6.90 3.30 7.48
C SER A 51 -6.30 2.26 6.54
N HIS A 52 -5.07 2.46 6.08
CA HIS A 52 -4.44 1.55 5.13
C HIS A 52 -3.45 0.63 5.82
N ARG A 53 -3.42 -0.64 5.41
CA ARG A 53 -2.36 -1.59 5.73
C ARG A 53 -1.69 -2.02 4.44
N LEU A 54 -0.36 -1.94 4.37
CA LEU A 54 0.39 -2.33 3.18
C LEU A 54 1.46 -3.35 3.54
N PHE A 55 1.70 -4.29 2.64
CA PHE A 55 2.88 -5.15 2.65
C PHE A 55 3.78 -4.74 1.47
N ASP A 56 5.08 -4.54 1.70
CA ASP A 56 6.02 -4.14 0.66
C ASP A 56 7.02 -5.24 0.28
N SER A 57 7.70 -5.05 -0.85
CA SER A 57 8.73 -5.96 -1.35
C SER A 57 9.95 -6.14 -0.44
N GLN A 58 10.12 -5.30 0.59
CA GLN A 58 11.17 -5.47 1.60
C GLN A 58 10.71 -6.36 2.77
N GLY A 59 9.47 -6.84 2.74
CA GLY A 59 8.89 -7.66 3.81
C GLY A 59 8.33 -6.83 4.96
N ARG A 60 8.15 -5.52 4.79
CA ARG A 60 7.63 -4.63 5.84
C ARG A 60 6.13 -4.50 5.74
N SER A 61 5.48 -4.54 6.91
CA SER A 61 4.06 -4.22 7.06
C SER A 61 3.92 -2.78 7.56
N HIS A 62 3.20 -1.95 6.80
CA HIS A 62 2.93 -0.55 7.10
C HIS A 62 1.48 -0.39 7.55
N ARG A 63 1.24 0.32 8.64
CA ARG A 63 -0.10 0.76 9.03
C ARG A 63 -0.16 2.28 8.96
N ILE A 64 -0.90 2.79 7.98
CA ILE A 64 -1.04 4.22 7.74
C ILE A 64 -2.35 4.71 8.35
N SER A 65 -2.24 5.68 9.25
CA SER A 65 -3.39 6.34 9.88
C SER A 65 -4.22 7.09 8.83
N PRO A 66 -5.56 7.16 8.99
CA PRO A 66 -6.45 7.73 7.97
C PRO A 66 -6.44 9.26 7.90
N ASN A 67 -5.56 9.93 8.65
CA ASN A 67 -5.48 11.39 8.72
C ASN A 67 -4.63 12.00 7.59
N PHE A 68 -4.29 11.26 6.55
CA PHE A 68 -3.64 11.82 5.36
C PHE A 68 -4.66 12.66 4.56
N LEU A 69 -4.16 13.72 3.92
CA LEU A 69 -4.93 14.60 3.04
C LEU A 69 -5.04 14.04 1.62
N LYS A 70 -3.99 13.34 1.18
CA LYS A 70 -3.86 12.87 -0.20
C LYS A 70 -3.10 11.56 -0.23
N ILE A 71 -3.53 10.68 -1.12
CA ILE A 71 -2.77 9.53 -1.56
C ILE A 71 -2.33 9.79 -3.01
N THR A 72 -1.09 9.48 -3.34
CA THR A 72 -0.60 9.51 -4.72
C THR A 72 0.17 8.23 -4.97
N TRP A 73 0.00 7.61 -6.14
CA TRP A 73 0.79 6.45 -6.53
C TRP A 73 1.21 6.59 -7.99
N GLU A 74 2.32 5.95 -8.32
CA GLU A 74 2.79 5.77 -9.69
C GLU A 74 2.84 4.26 -9.94
N VAL A 75 2.44 3.85 -11.13
CA VAL A 75 2.51 2.44 -11.54
C VAL A 75 3.71 2.22 -12.44
N LYS A 76 4.15 0.97 -12.53
CA LYS A 76 5.21 0.56 -13.44
C LYS A 76 4.75 0.74 -14.89
N GLU A 77 5.71 0.86 -15.80
CA GLU A 77 5.41 1.05 -17.22
C GLU A 77 4.58 -0.12 -17.77
N GLY A 78 3.48 0.22 -18.45
CA GLY A 78 2.57 -0.78 -19.04
C GLY A 78 1.57 -1.40 -18.05
N GLU A 79 1.67 -1.11 -16.75
CA GLU A 79 0.77 -1.67 -15.73
C GLU A 79 -0.51 -0.84 -15.53
N PRO A 80 -1.60 -1.43 -14.99
CA PRO A 80 -2.86 -0.73 -14.72
C PRO A 80 -2.70 0.37 -13.66
N HIS A 81 -3.18 1.59 -13.96
CA HIS A 81 -3.18 2.72 -13.03
C HIS A 81 -4.11 2.55 -11.81
N PHE A 82 -5.16 1.74 -11.93
CA PHE A 82 -6.15 1.47 -10.89
C PHE A 82 -6.44 -0.02 -10.86
N VAL A 83 -6.40 -0.61 -9.66
CA VAL A 83 -6.72 -2.02 -9.41
C VAL A 83 -7.97 -2.13 -8.54
N LYS A 84 -8.64 -3.28 -8.58
CA LYS A 84 -9.94 -3.53 -7.92
C LYS A 84 -9.76 -4.35 -6.65
#